data_AF-A0A2S8GTR8-F1
#
_entry.id   AF-A0A2S8GTR8-F1
#
_cell.length_a   1.000
_cell.length_b   1.000
_cell.length_c   1.000
_cell.angle_alpha   90.00
_cell.angle_beta   90.00
_cell.angle_gamma   90.00
#
_symmetry.space_group_name_H-M   'P 1'
#
loop_
_entity.id
_entity.type
_entity.pdbx_description
1 polymer ?
#
loop_
_entity_poly.entity_id
_entity_poly.type
_entity_poly.pdbx_seq_one_letter_code
_entity_poly.pdbx_strand_id
1 'polypeptide(L)'
;MILPTPSKIFLATLISLLSISANVRAQSVVDAAGEKVNEQGEAVDARQHVRRLVLQLDANQFAVRQRASDELGRLGKVAIPAIEQAAMTGRGEVVNRSVDLLQTFARSPEDETAQMAIAALKHLAASENDSAAYRAGETIEKLRRVVGPGRIESLQPDVPTLPPTEVQRSVRLSNIEGKRTIEVTENGQQVIAVIDADGKVRVTWHLPDGEQKTVSAATAEALKQQDPASFAKLQELMQLAENIPGTHRLRLMPPRGPGFGEGFDPLAGLPRTVIRIQQTGPIRPAEVAPGVSVQADPFVPLRERLERLLPPGKTQDPSFD
;
A
#
# COMPACT_ATOMS: atom_id res chain seq x y z
N MET A 1 4.70 -34.01 63.77
CA MET A 1 4.42 -33.28 62.51
C MET A 1 5.51 -33.67 61.52
N ILE A 2 5.15 -34.51 60.55
CA ILE A 2 6.10 -35.25 59.69
C ILE A 2 5.88 -34.76 58.25
N LEU A 3 6.94 -34.25 57.63
CA LEU A 3 7.00 -33.84 56.23
C LEU A 3 7.18 -35.06 55.31
N PRO A 4 6.50 -35.14 54.15
CA PRO A 4 6.78 -36.18 53.16
C PRO A 4 8.02 -35.86 52.32
N THR A 5 8.83 -36.89 52.07
CA THR A 5 10.05 -36.88 51.26
C THR A 5 9.76 -37.25 49.80
N PRO A 6 10.56 -36.78 48.82
CA PRO A 6 10.40 -37.15 47.42
C PRO A 6 10.91 -38.57 47.14
N SER A 7 10.06 -39.37 46.49
CA SER A 7 10.32 -40.76 46.10
C SER A 7 11.37 -40.84 44.99
N LYS A 8 12.40 -41.64 45.24
CA LYS A 8 13.50 -42.00 44.33
C LYS A 8 13.21 -43.35 43.67
N ILE A 9 12.27 -43.43 42.74
CA ILE A 9 12.11 -44.61 41.88
C ILE A 9 11.69 -44.11 40.52
N PHE A 10 12.62 -44.03 39.57
CA PHE A 10 12.45 -44.31 38.14
C PHE A 10 13.80 -44.04 37.45
N LEU A 11 14.78 -44.86 37.82
CA LEU A 11 16.11 -44.93 37.22
C LEU A 11 16.41 -46.42 36.96
N ALA A 12 15.81 -47.02 35.93
CA ALA A 12 16.23 -48.30 35.34
C ALA A 12 15.31 -48.74 34.19
N THR A 13 15.47 -48.14 33.01
CA THR A 13 15.17 -48.79 31.72
C THR A 13 16.08 -48.18 30.65
N LEU A 14 17.38 -48.31 30.93
CA LEU A 14 18.47 -48.12 30.00
C LEU A 14 18.74 -49.50 29.36
N ILE A 15 18.99 -49.52 28.04
CA ILE A 15 19.49 -50.66 27.24
C ILE A 15 18.42 -51.66 26.76
N SER A 16 17.75 -51.34 25.64
CA SER A 16 17.58 -52.28 24.51
C SER A 16 16.84 -51.58 23.35
N LEU A 17 17.58 -50.93 22.45
CA LEU A 17 17.32 -50.90 21.00
C LEU A 17 18.48 -50.19 20.28
N LEU A 18 19.64 -50.86 20.32
CA LEU A 18 20.80 -50.55 19.50
C LEU A 18 20.77 -51.51 18.32
N SER A 19 20.17 -51.11 17.20
CA SER A 19 20.43 -51.55 15.81
C SER A 19 19.23 -51.19 14.96
N ILE A 20 19.41 -50.29 13.99
CA ILE A 20 18.83 -50.27 12.63
C ILE A 20 19.00 -48.84 12.08
N SER A 21 19.75 -48.75 10.98
CA SER A 21 19.76 -47.67 9.98
C SER A 21 20.56 -46.40 10.23
N ALA A 22 21.90 -46.55 10.23
CA ALA A 22 22.77 -45.55 9.64
C ALA A 22 22.63 -45.60 8.10
N ASN A 23 21.69 -44.83 7.50
CA ASN A 23 21.68 -44.56 6.06
C ASN A 23 20.77 -43.40 5.63
N VAL A 24 20.77 -42.27 6.37
CA VAL A 24 20.10 -41.04 5.93
C VAL A 24 21.01 -39.85 6.21
N ARG A 25 22.09 -39.69 5.44
CA ARG A 25 22.96 -38.49 5.56
C ARG A 25 23.58 -38.01 4.25
N ALA A 26 22.88 -38.18 3.12
CA ALA A 26 23.35 -37.65 1.84
C ALA A 26 22.24 -37.12 0.91
N GLN A 27 21.04 -36.84 1.42
CA GLN A 27 19.89 -36.52 0.54
C GLN A 27 18.97 -35.41 1.08
N SER A 28 19.47 -34.43 1.84
CA SER A 28 18.64 -33.31 2.35
C SER A 28 19.17 -31.90 2.03
N VAL A 29 20.15 -31.76 1.15
CA VAL A 29 20.67 -30.42 0.76
C VAL A 29 20.00 -29.89 -0.52
N VAL A 30 19.24 -30.73 -1.24
CA VAL A 30 18.56 -30.34 -2.49
C VAL A 30 17.11 -29.88 -2.26
N ASP A 31 16.47 -30.28 -1.16
CA ASP A 31 15.09 -29.87 -0.86
C ASP A 31 15.00 -28.53 -0.10
N ALA A 32 16.06 -28.14 0.61
CA ALA A 32 16.11 -26.85 1.31
C ALA A 32 16.23 -25.62 0.37
N ALA A 33 16.57 -25.85 -0.91
CA ALA A 33 16.60 -24.79 -1.92
C ALA A 33 15.26 -24.62 -2.65
N GLY A 34 14.34 -25.59 -2.57
CA GLY A 34 13.03 -25.55 -3.23
C GLY A 34 11.97 -24.77 -2.45
N GLU A 35 12.03 -24.78 -1.12
CA GLU A 35 10.98 -24.20 -0.27
C GLU A 35 11.04 -22.66 -0.20
N LYS A 36 12.24 -22.06 -0.29
CA LYS A 36 12.40 -20.59 -0.27
C LYS A 36 11.88 -19.87 -1.52
N VAL A 37 11.64 -20.59 -2.62
CA VAL A 37 11.15 -20.01 -3.86
C VAL A 37 9.62 -19.80 -3.81
N ASN A 38 8.89 -20.60 -3.02
CA ASN A 38 7.43 -20.53 -3.00
C ASN A 38 6.90 -19.37 -2.13
N GLU A 39 7.54 -19.10 -0.98
CA GLU A 39 7.15 -18.00 -0.07
C GLU A 39 7.32 -16.62 -0.72
N GLN A 40 8.32 -16.45 -1.58
CA GLN A 40 8.56 -15.19 -2.29
C GLN A 40 7.48 -14.92 -3.34
N GLY A 41 7.01 -15.97 -4.03
CA GLY A 41 5.93 -15.85 -5.01
C GLY A 41 4.61 -15.43 -4.36
N GLU A 42 4.26 -16.07 -3.23
CA GLU A 42 3.03 -15.77 -2.48
C GLU A 42 3.06 -14.34 -1.91
N ALA A 43 4.21 -13.90 -1.38
CA ALA A 43 4.35 -12.54 -0.87
C ALA A 43 4.21 -11.48 -1.97
N VAL A 44 4.68 -11.75 -3.20
CA VAL A 44 4.50 -10.84 -4.34
C VAL A 44 3.03 -10.76 -4.74
N ASP A 45 2.33 -11.89 -4.79
CA ASP A 45 0.90 -11.92 -5.15
C ASP A 45 0.04 -11.20 -4.09
N ALA A 46 0.31 -11.42 -2.80
CA ALA A 46 -0.36 -10.72 -1.71
C ALA A 46 -0.18 -9.19 -1.81
N ARG A 47 1.03 -8.72 -2.12
CA ARG A 47 1.30 -7.27 -2.31
C ARG A 47 0.55 -6.71 -3.51
N GLN A 48 0.49 -7.44 -4.62
CA GLN A 48 -0.27 -7.02 -5.81
C GLN A 48 -1.77 -6.99 -5.53
N HIS A 49 -2.27 -7.96 -4.78
CA HIS A 49 -3.66 -8.01 -4.35
C HIS A 49 -4.03 -6.81 -3.47
N VAL A 50 -3.23 -6.51 -2.43
CA VAL A 50 -3.41 -5.31 -1.58
C VAL A 50 -3.42 -4.03 -2.41
N ARG A 51 -2.46 -3.86 -3.33
CA ARG A 51 -2.40 -2.67 -4.22
C ARG A 51 -3.68 -2.51 -5.04
N ARG A 52 -4.23 -3.61 -5.57
CA ARG A 52 -5.48 -3.60 -6.34
C ARG A 52 -6.67 -3.17 -5.48
N LEU A 53 -6.75 -3.66 -4.24
CA LEU A 53 -7.82 -3.28 -3.32
C LEU A 53 -7.73 -1.81 -2.91
N VAL A 54 -6.52 -1.30 -2.67
CA VAL A 54 -6.29 0.13 -2.40
C VAL A 54 -6.81 1.01 -3.54
N LEU A 55 -6.54 0.65 -4.80
CA LEU A 55 -7.07 1.38 -5.95
C LEU A 55 -8.61 1.35 -6.02
N GLN A 56 -9.22 0.24 -5.58
CA GLN A 56 -10.66 0.08 -5.53
C GLN A 56 -11.35 0.89 -4.42
N LEU A 57 -10.61 1.41 -3.44
CA LEU A 57 -11.15 2.35 -2.45
C LEU A 57 -11.61 3.67 -3.09
N ASP A 58 -11.11 4.03 -4.28
CA ASP A 58 -11.55 5.22 -5.03
C ASP A 58 -12.58 4.90 -6.11
N ALA A 59 -13.07 3.66 -6.18
CA ALA A 59 -14.00 3.28 -7.25
C ALA A 59 -15.30 4.10 -7.16
N ASN A 60 -15.84 4.54 -8.31
CA ASN A 60 -17.09 5.30 -8.36
C ASN A 60 -18.28 4.55 -7.74
N GLN A 61 -18.27 3.21 -7.81
CA GLN A 61 -19.34 2.37 -7.29
C GLN A 61 -19.14 2.05 -5.80
N PHE A 62 -20.12 2.41 -4.97
CA PHE A 62 -20.09 2.17 -3.53
C PHE A 62 -19.84 0.70 -3.17
N ALA A 63 -20.50 -0.24 -3.85
CA ALA A 63 -20.34 -1.68 -3.60
C ALA A 63 -18.92 -2.20 -3.90
N VAL A 64 -18.16 -1.53 -4.78
CA VAL A 64 -16.76 -1.88 -5.03
C VAL A 64 -15.90 -1.37 -3.87
N ARG A 65 -16.09 -0.12 -3.44
CA ARG A 65 -15.35 0.46 -2.30
C ARG A 65 -15.56 -0.33 -1.01
N GLN A 66 -16.81 -0.71 -0.73
CA GLN A 66 -17.13 -1.47 0.48
C GLN A 66 -16.47 -2.84 0.48
N ARG A 67 -16.56 -3.58 -0.63
CA ARG A 67 -15.87 -4.88 -0.75
C ARG A 67 -14.37 -4.77 -0.59
N ALA A 68 -13.76 -3.74 -1.20
CA ALA A 68 -12.34 -3.48 -1.06
C ALA A 68 -11.94 -3.17 0.40
N SER A 69 -12.74 -2.35 1.11
CA SER A 69 -12.53 -2.09 2.53
C SER A 69 -12.66 -3.35 3.37
N ASP A 70 -13.66 -4.19 3.12
CA ASP A 70 -13.87 -5.44 3.86
C ASP A 70 -12.71 -6.42 3.61
N GLU A 71 -12.24 -6.55 2.37
CA GLU A 71 -11.11 -7.41 2.02
C GLU A 71 -9.79 -6.90 2.62
N LEU A 72 -9.52 -5.59 2.57
CA LEU A 72 -8.38 -4.99 3.26
C LEU A 72 -8.45 -5.24 4.78
N GLY A 73 -9.64 -5.13 5.36
CA GLY A 73 -9.90 -5.46 6.76
C GLY A 73 -9.54 -6.91 7.11
N ARG A 74 -9.86 -7.87 6.23
CA ARG A 74 -9.51 -9.30 6.41
C ARG A 74 -8.01 -9.56 6.30
N LEU A 75 -7.30 -8.81 5.46
CA LEU A 75 -5.84 -8.92 5.31
C LEU A 75 -5.09 -8.37 6.55
N GLY A 76 -5.74 -7.52 7.34
CA GLY A 76 -5.24 -7.06 8.64
C GLY A 76 -3.87 -6.37 8.54
N LYS A 77 -2.93 -6.82 9.37
CA LYS A 77 -1.58 -6.25 9.51
C LYS A 77 -0.84 -6.05 8.18
N VAL A 78 -0.97 -7.01 7.26
CA VAL A 78 -0.25 -7.00 5.98
C VAL A 78 -0.67 -5.83 5.09
N ALA A 79 -1.89 -5.32 5.25
CA ALA A 79 -2.42 -4.22 4.45
C ALA A 79 -2.07 -2.82 5.00
N ILE A 80 -1.66 -2.70 6.28
CA ILE A 80 -1.46 -1.41 6.96
C ILE A 80 -0.51 -0.47 6.18
N PRO A 81 0.69 -0.90 5.74
CA PRO A 81 1.62 0.00 5.04
C PRO A 81 1.05 0.57 3.73
N ALA A 82 0.30 -0.26 2.99
CA ALA A 82 -0.31 0.18 1.73
C ALA A 82 -1.49 1.14 1.97
N ILE A 83 -2.25 0.94 3.04
CA ILE A 83 -3.37 1.81 3.44
C ILE A 83 -2.84 3.17 3.92
N GLU A 84 -1.76 3.18 4.71
CA GLU A 84 -1.06 4.40 5.12
C GLU A 84 -0.58 5.19 3.90
N GLN A 85 0.14 4.54 2.99
CA GLN A 85 0.64 5.19 1.77
C GLN A 85 -0.49 5.74 0.89
N ALA A 86 -1.61 5.02 0.81
CA ALA A 86 -2.81 5.48 0.11
C ALA A 86 -3.43 6.71 0.77
N ALA A 87 -3.44 6.80 2.10
CA ALA A 87 -3.93 7.98 2.80
C ALA A 87 -2.97 9.17 2.65
N MET A 88 -1.65 8.93 2.66
CA MET A 88 -0.65 10.00 2.45
C MET A 88 -0.78 10.65 1.07
N THR A 89 -0.97 9.85 0.02
CA THR A 89 -0.96 10.32 -1.37
C THR A 89 -2.35 10.56 -1.97
N GLY A 90 -3.39 9.95 -1.38
CA GLY A 90 -4.76 9.99 -1.87
C GLY A 90 -5.51 11.28 -1.55
N ARG A 91 -6.77 11.34 -2.01
CA ARG A 91 -7.68 12.49 -1.81
C ARG A 91 -9.09 11.99 -1.47
N GLY A 92 -9.87 12.83 -0.79
CA GLY A 92 -11.31 12.62 -0.58
C GLY A 92 -11.67 11.28 0.06
N GLU A 93 -12.39 10.43 -0.67
CA GLU A 93 -12.91 9.15 -0.18
C GLU A 93 -11.79 8.17 0.21
N VAL A 94 -10.69 8.11 -0.54
CA VAL A 94 -9.56 7.22 -0.23
C VAL A 94 -8.99 7.54 1.14
N VAL A 95 -8.75 8.83 1.43
CA VAL A 95 -8.23 9.28 2.73
C VAL A 95 -9.19 8.90 3.85
N ASN A 96 -10.49 9.18 3.69
CA ASN A 96 -11.49 8.87 4.71
C ASN A 96 -11.52 7.35 4.99
N ARG A 97 -11.62 6.52 3.95
CA ARG A 97 -11.71 5.05 4.09
C ARG A 97 -10.43 4.45 4.68
N SER A 98 -9.26 4.93 4.26
CA SER A 98 -8.00 4.46 4.81
C SER A 98 -7.87 4.79 6.29
N VAL A 99 -8.25 6.00 6.72
CA VAL A 99 -8.23 6.39 8.14
C VAL A 99 -9.25 5.56 8.95
N ASP A 100 -10.44 5.28 8.41
CA ASP A 100 -11.44 4.43 9.06
C ASP A 100 -10.96 2.98 9.24
N LEU A 101 -10.25 2.42 8.25
CA LEU A 101 -9.62 1.11 8.34
C LEU A 101 -8.52 1.08 9.40
N LEU A 102 -7.62 2.06 9.41
CA LEU A 102 -6.58 2.19 10.44
C LEU A 102 -7.17 2.36 11.84
N GLN A 103 -8.27 3.11 11.97
CA GLN A 103 -9.00 3.21 13.24
C GLN A 103 -9.53 1.84 13.71
N THR A 104 -10.04 1.04 12.78
CA THR A 104 -10.53 -0.30 13.06
C THR A 104 -9.40 -1.20 13.54
N PHE A 105 -8.25 -1.18 12.85
CA PHE A 105 -7.06 -1.94 13.25
C PHE A 105 -6.47 -1.48 14.59
N ALA A 106 -6.49 -0.19 14.88
CA ALA A 106 -6.05 0.36 16.17
C ALA A 106 -6.88 -0.15 17.36
N ARG A 107 -8.09 -0.67 17.12
CA ARG A 107 -8.95 -1.31 18.12
C ARG A 107 -8.80 -2.82 18.18
N SER A 108 -7.92 -3.41 17.37
CA SER A 108 -7.68 -4.84 17.36
C SER A 108 -7.25 -5.33 18.76
N PRO A 109 -7.69 -6.54 19.16
CA PRO A 109 -7.13 -7.21 20.35
C PRO A 109 -5.68 -7.65 20.14
N GLU A 110 -5.23 -7.79 18.89
CA GLU A 110 -3.83 -8.09 18.58
C GLU A 110 -2.98 -6.84 18.72
N ASP A 111 -2.08 -6.85 19.70
CA ASP A 111 -1.28 -5.67 20.05
C ASP A 111 -0.39 -5.19 18.92
N GLU A 112 0.22 -6.09 18.15
CA GLU A 112 1.09 -5.73 17.02
C GLU A 112 0.31 -5.00 15.92
N THR A 113 -0.86 -5.52 15.53
CA THR A 113 -1.75 -4.89 14.55
C THR A 113 -2.25 -3.52 15.05
N ALA A 114 -2.63 -3.42 16.32
CA ALA A 114 -3.07 -2.17 16.93
C ALA A 114 -1.94 -1.12 16.97
N GLN A 115 -0.72 -1.55 17.32
CA GLN A 115 0.48 -0.71 17.36
C GLN A 115 0.84 -0.16 15.99
N MET A 116 0.91 -1.02 14.97
CA MET A 116 1.20 -0.61 13.60
C MET A 116 0.18 0.40 13.08
N ALA A 117 -1.12 0.18 13.36
CA ALA A 117 -2.16 1.09 12.93
C ALA A 117 -2.10 2.45 13.66
N ILE A 118 -1.79 2.46 14.96
CA ILE A 118 -1.60 3.70 15.73
C ILE A 118 -0.36 4.47 15.23
N ALA A 119 0.72 3.76 14.89
CA ALA A 119 1.92 4.37 14.30
C ALA A 119 1.60 5.03 12.95
N ALA A 120 0.90 4.32 12.06
CA ALA A 120 0.46 4.85 10.78
C ALA A 120 -0.44 6.09 10.94
N LEU A 121 -1.38 6.09 11.90
CA LEU A 121 -2.19 7.27 12.21
C LEU A 121 -1.34 8.45 12.70
N LYS A 122 -0.32 8.21 13.53
CA LYS A 122 0.60 9.27 14.00
C LYS A 122 1.42 9.85 12.83
N HIS A 123 1.91 9.01 11.92
CA HIS A 123 2.61 9.46 10.72
C HIS A 123 1.70 10.29 9.81
N LEU A 124 0.46 9.84 9.57
CA LEU A 124 -0.52 10.59 8.79
C LEU A 124 -0.81 11.96 9.41
N ALA A 125 -0.99 12.02 10.74
CA ALA A 125 -1.20 13.26 11.48
C ALA A 125 -0.04 14.26 11.35
N ALA A 126 1.17 13.79 11.06
CA ALA A 126 2.36 14.60 10.83
C ALA A 126 2.70 14.80 9.34
N SER A 127 1.90 14.27 8.42
CA SER A 127 2.16 14.33 6.98
C SER A 127 1.78 15.68 6.35
N GLU A 128 2.29 15.97 5.15
CA GLU A 128 1.99 17.18 4.38
C GLU A 128 0.58 17.17 3.74
N ASN A 129 -0.15 16.05 3.81
CA ASN A 129 -1.51 15.96 3.28
C ASN A 129 -2.51 16.46 4.33
N ASP A 130 -2.91 17.74 4.24
CA ASP A 130 -3.81 18.41 5.19
C ASP A 130 -5.06 17.60 5.53
N SER A 131 -5.67 16.96 4.52
CA SER A 131 -6.90 16.16 4.71
C SER A 131 -6.62 14.91 5.55
N ALA A 132 -5.51 14.20 5.25
CA ALA A 132 -5.11 13.02 5.99
C ALA A 132 -4.65 13.39 7.41
N ALA A 133 -3.87 14.46 7.55
CA ALA A 133 -3.37 14.94 8.83
C ALA A 133 -4.49 15.32 9.79
N TYR A 134 -5.45 16.11 9.32
CA TYR A 134 -6.62 16.50 10.10
C TYR A 134 -7.44 15.28 10.55
N ARG A 135 -7.77 14.38 9.63
CA ARG A 135 -8.58 13.18 9.91
C ARG A 135 -7.90 12.22 10.87
N ALA A 136 -6.60 11.99 10.68
CA ALA A 136 -5.81 11.13 11.55
C ALA A 136 -5.72 11.73 12.97
N GLY A 137 -5.50 13.03 13.09
CA GLY A 137 -5.53 13.74 14.38
C GLY A 137 -6.86 13.57 15.13
N GLU A 138 -8.00 13.82 14.46
CA GLU A 138 -9.32 13.57 15.07
C GLU A 138 -9.50 12.11 15.51
N THR A 139 -8.99 11.18 14.71
CA THR A 139 -9.11 9.74 14.96
C THR A 139 -8.29 9.32 16.18
N ILE A 140 -7.07 9.84 16.35
CA ILE A 140 -6.23 9.62 17.53
C ILE A 140 -6.93 10.13 18.80
N GLU A 141 -7.51 11.34 18.76
CA GLU A 141 -8.25 11.89 19.89
C GLU A 141 -9.47 11.04 20.26
N LYS A 142 -10.20 10.52 19.25
CA LYS A 142 -11.31 9.58 19.48
C LYS A 142 -10.82 8.28 20.11
N LEU A 143 -9.71 7.71 19.62
CA LEU A 143 -9.12 6.49 20.16
C LEU A 143 -8.68 6.68 21.61
N ARG A 144 -8.12 7.84 21.98
CA ARG A 144 -7.69 8.14 23.36
C ARG A 144 -8.85 8.03 24.35
N ARG A 145 -10.05 8.43 23.93
CA ARG A 145 -11.28 8.35 24.74
C ARG A 145 -11.81 6.91 24.86
N VAL A 146 -11.67 6.11 23.82
CA VAL A 146 -12.25 4.75 23.77
C VAL A 146 -11.34 3.71 24.43
N VAL A 147 -10.04 3.77 24.14
CA VAL A 147 -9.07 2.74 24.54
C VAL A 147 -8.29 3.15 25.79
N GLY A 148 -8.43 4.41 26.22
CA GLY A 148 -7.69 5.00 27.34
C GLY A 148 -6.33 5.58 26.92
N PRO A 149 -5.81 6.57 27.66
CA PRO A 149 -4.54 7.24 27.33
C PRO A 149 -3.35 6.30 27.39
N GLY A 150 -3.35 5.35 28.33
CA GLY A 150 -2.26 4.40 28.55
C GLY A 150 -1.91 3.59 27.30
N ARG A 151 -2.89 3.12 26.51
CA ARG A 151 -2.61 2.34 25.28
C ARG A 151 -2.13 3.21 24.12
N ILE A 152 -2.25 4.53 24.13
CA ILE A 152 -1.76 5.37 23.02
C ILE A 152 -0.36 5.94 23.33
N GLU A 153 -0.12 6.24 24.61
CA GLU A 153 1.14 6.79 25.10
C GLU A 153 2.21 5.72 25.35
N SER A 154 1.84 4.54 25.86
CA SER A 154 2.79 3.42 26.01
C SER A 154 3.25 2.84 24.68
N LEU A 155 2.52 3.14 23.60
CA LEU A 155 2.93 2.85 22.23
C LEU A 155 3.74 4.02 21.66
N GLN A 156 4.67 4.53 22.47
CA GLN A 156 5.86 5.15 21.91
C GLN A 156 6.59 4.03 21.20
N PRO A 157 6.83 4.17 19.89
CA PRO A 157 7.59 3.18 19.18
C PRO A 157 9.02 3.18 19.74
N ASP A 158 9.32 2.24 20.64
CA ASP A 158 10.60 1.52 20.60
C ASP A 158 10.59 0.58 19.37
N VAL A 159 9.99 1.02 18.27
CA VAL A 159 10.14 0.35 16.98
C VAL A 159 11.56 0.73 16.58
N PRO A 160 12.53 -0.20 16.60
CA PRO A 160 13.80 0.04 15.93
C PRO A 160 13.40 0.49 14.54
N THR A 161 13.72 1.73 14.19
CA THR A 161 13.38 2.36 12.92
C THR A 161 13.68 1.34 11.84
N LEU A 162 12.64 0.64 11.37
CA LEU A 162 12.81 -0.34 10.32
C LEU A 162 13.31 0.50 9.15
N PRO A 163 14.53 0.26 8.64
CA PRO A 163 15.03 1.03 7.53
C PRO A 163 13.96 0.94 6.44
N PRO A 164 13.59 2.08 5.82
CA PRO A 164 12.48 2.15 4.88
C PRO A 164 12.61 1.02 3.87
N THR A 165 11.76 0.01 4.01
CA THR A 165 11.75 -1.19 3.15
C THR A 165 10.85 -0.98 1.95
N GLU A 166 10.45 0.27 1.71
CA GLU A 166 10.05 0.73 0.40
C GLU A 166 11.32 1.16 -0.32
N VAL A 167 11.70 0.38 -1.34
CA VAL A 167 12.70 0.78 -2.33
C VAL A 167 12.15 2.05 -3.00
N GLN A 168 12.39 3.22 -2.41
CA GLN A 168 12.05 4.51 -3.01
C GLN A 168 12.95 4.67 -4.22
N ARG A 169 12.51 4.12 -5.34
CA ARG A 169 13.16 4.26 -6.63
C ARG A 169 12.72 5.58 -7.25
N SER A 170 13.53 6.63 -7.09
CA SER A 170 13.33 7.88 -7.82
C SER A 170 14.04 7.78 -9.17
N VAL A 171 13.35 8.10 -10.26
CA VAL A 171 13.89 8.07 -11.62
C VAL A 171 13.73 9.47 -12.23
N ARG A 172 14.84 10.11 -12.61
CA ARG A 172 14.86 11.42 -13.27
C ARG A 172 15.50 11.30 -14.64
N LEU A 173 14.80 11.79 -15.66
CA LEU A 173 15.27 11.78 -17.04
C LEU A 173 15.47 13.21 -17.52
N SER A 174 16.59 13.44 -18.20
CA SER A 174 16.86 14.67 -18.92
C SER A 174 17.35 14.34 -20.33
N ASN A 175 16.91 15.11 -21.31
CA ASN A 175 17.41 15.05 -22.68
C ASN A 175 17.70 16.48 -23.15
N ILE A 176 18.97 16.86 -23.19
CA ILE A 176 19.43 18.19 -23.56
C ILE A 176 20.43 18.01 -24.70
N GLU A 177 20.17 18.64 -25.86
CA GLU A 177 21.08 18.61 -27.02
C GLU A 177 21.46 17.19 -27.50
N GLY A 178 20.53 16.23 -27.40
CA GLY A 178 20.78 14.84 -27.79
C GLY A 178 21.58 14.03 -26.77
N LYS A 179 21.94 14.64 -25.63
CA LYS A 179 22.52 13.97 -24.47
C LYS A 179 21.42 13.52 -23.52
N ARG A 180 21.27 12.21 -23.36
CA ARG A 180 20.28 11.60 -22.46
C ARG A 180 20.95 11.29 -21.12
N THR A 181 20.42 11.85 -20.05
CA THR A 181 20.83 11.56 -18.67
C THR A 181 19.68 10.85 -17.96
N ILE A 182 19.96 9.66 -17.42
CA ILE A 182 19.03 8.87 -16.60
C ILE A 182 19.66 8.77 -15.21
N GLU A 183 19.01 9.35 -14.23
CA GLU A 183 19.41 9.33 -12.82
C GLU A 183 18.41 8.48 -12.05
N VAL A 184 18.90 7.45 -11.36
CA VAL A 184 18.08 6.60 -10.50
C VAL A 184 18.65 6.53 -9.11
N THR A 185 17.83 6.89 -8.13
CA THR A 185 18.13 6.70 -6.72
C THR A 185 17.35 5.49 -6.24
N GLU A 186 18.05 4.46 -5.77
CA GLU A 186 17.49 3.19 -5.32
C GLU A 186 18.21 2.74 -4.04
N ASN A 187 17.49 2.52 -2.94
CA ASN A 187 18.08 2.06 -1.66
C ASN A 187 19.25 2.93 -1.16
N GLY A 188 19.19 4.24 -1.39
CA GLY A 188 20.27 5.18 -1.04
C GLY A 188 21.47 5.15 -1.99
N GLN A 189 21.47 4.29 -3.02
CA GLN A 189 22.46 4.30 -4.10
C GLN A 189 21.93 5.11 -5.27
N GLN A 190 22.72 6.08 -5.73
CA GLN A 190 22.38 6.90 -6.90
C GLN A 190 23.21 6.43 -8.09
N VAL A 191 22.55 6.11 -9.19
CA VAL A 191 23.20 5.69 -10.45
C VAL A 191 22.83 6.67 -11.55
N ILE A 192 23.84 7.27 -12.16
CA ILE A 192 23.68 8.24 -13.25
C ILE A 192 24.24 7.61 -14.52
N ALA A 193 23.36 7.33 -15.49
CA ALA A 193 23.74 6.95 -16.83
C ALA A 193 23.61 8.13 -17.79
N VAL A 194 24.68 8.46 -18.48
CA VAL A 194 24.75 9.50 -19.49
C VAL A 194 25.06 8.84 -20.84
N ILE A 195 24.22 9.12 -21.83
CA ILE A 195 24.38 8.68 -23.21
C ILE A 195 24.50 9.93 -24.06
N ASP A 196 25.68 10.16 -24.61
CA ASP A 196 25.95 11.30 -25.50
C ASP A 196 25.40 11.01 -26.92
N ALA A 197 25.21 12.07 -27.72
CA ALA A 197 24.68 11.95 -29.08
C ALA A 197 25.60 11.16 -30.04
N ASP A 198 26.88 11.04 -29.71
CA ASP A 198 27.87 10.24 -30.45
C ASP A 198 27.87 8.76 -30.05
N GLY A 199 26.98 8.35 -29.13
CA GLY A 199 26.85 6.98 -28.64
C GLY A 199 27.80 6.64 -27.49
N LYS A 200 28.63 7.58 -27.01
CA LYS A 200 29.43 7.38 -25.81
C LYS A 200 28.53 7.20 -24.60
N VAL A 201 28.89 6.24 -23.75
CA VAL A 201 28.14 5.91 -22.54
C VAL A 201 29.02 6.08 -21.31
N ARG A 202 28.43 6.67 -20.27
CA ARG A 202 29.06 6.83 -18.96
C ARG A 202 28.07 6.44 -17.88
N VAL A 203 28.48 5.54 -17.00
CA VAL A 203 27.70 5.13 -15.83
C VAL A 203 28.49 5.49 -14.58
N THR A 204 27.91 6.36 -13.76
CA THR A 204 28.46 6.79 -12.47
C THR A 204 27.61 6.22 -11.35
N TRP A 205 28.24 5.42 -10.50
CA TRP A 205 27.66 4.85 -9.29
C TRP A 205 28.08 5.70 -8.10
N HIS A 206 27.12 6.19 -7.34
CA HIS A 206 27.32 6.80 -6.03
C HIS A 206 26.97 5.77 -4.97
N LEU A 207 28.01 5.27 -4.30
CA LEU A 207 27.91 4.28 -3.24
C LEU A 207 27.52 4.98 -1.91
N PRO A 208 26.92 4.25 -0.96
CA PRO A 208 26.41 4.83 0.28
C PRO A 208 27.53 5.31 1.24
N ASP A 209 28.76 4.87 1.02
CA ASP A 209 29.97 5.33 1.71
C ASP A 209 30.50 6.68 1.19
N GLY A 210 29.87 7.23 0.13
CA GLY A 210 30.30 8.45 -0.54
C GLY A 210 31.32 8.21 -1.65
N GLU A 211 31.75 6.97 -1.89
CA GLU A 211 32.62 6.63 -3.00
C GLU A 211 31.87 6.74 -4.34
N GLN A 212 32.60 7.14 -5.38
CA GLN A 212 32.05 7.24 -6.73
C GLN A 212 32.83 6.35 -7.68
N LYS A 213 32.14 5.40 -8.31
CA LYS A 213 32.70 4.58 -9.39
C LYS A 213 32.12 5.03 -10.72
N THR A 214 32.96 5.61 -11.57
CA THR A 214 32.58 6.00 -12.93
C THR A 214 33.23 5.06 -13.96
N VAL A 215 32.41 4.48 -14.84
CA VAL A 215 32.87 3.70 -15.98
C VAL A 215 32.38 4.38 -17.25
N SER A 216 33.29 4.63 -18.19
CA SER A 216 32.99 5.29 -19.47
C SER A 216 33.52 4.44 -20.62
N ALA A 217 32.72 4.31 -21.68
CA ALA A 217 33.09 3.56 -22.87
C ALA A 217 32.60 4.28 -24.14
N ALA A 218 33.24 3.96 -25.27
CA ALA A 218 32.90 4.57 -26.56
C ALA A 218 31.53 4.13 -27.09
N THR A 219 31.11 2.89 -26.78
CA THR A 219 29.80 2.32 -27.13
C THR A 219 29.29 1.44 -26.00
N ALA A 220 28.01 1.06 -26.06
CA ALA A 220 27.40 0.16 -25.08
C ALA A 220 28.06 -1.25 -25.09
N GLU A 221 28.49 -1.74 -26.26
CA GLU A 221 29.19 -3.02 -26.40
C GLU A 221 30.58 -2.98 -25.76
N ALA A 222 31.30 -1.86 -25.91
CA ALA A 222 32.57 -1.65 -25.23
C ALA A 222 32.38 -1.60 -23.71
N LEU A 223 31.29 -0.98 -23.22
CA LEU A 223 30.95 -0.99 -21.79
C LEU A 223 30.70 -2.42 -21.28
N LYS A 224 30.04 -3.27 -22.08
CA LYS A 224 29.79 -4.68 -21.74
C LYS A 224 31.09 -5.47 -21.55
N GLN A 225 32.11 -5.20 -22.38
CA GLN A 225 33.42 -5.86 -22.28
C GLN A 225 34.23 -5.34 -21.07
N GLN A 226 34.14 -4.04 -20.79
CA GLN A 226 34.90 -3.40 -19.71
C GLN A 226 34.30 -3.65 -18.31
N ASP A 227 32.99 -3.50 -18.16
CA ASP A 227 32.27 -3.72 -16.91
C ASP A 227 30.85 -4.25 -17.18
N PRO A 228 30.67 -5.59 -17.22
CA PRO A 228 29.36 -6.22 -17.44
C PRO A 228 28.27 -5.73 -16.47
N ALA A 229 28.64 -5.38 -15.22
CA ALA A 229 27.68 -4.90 -14.23
C ALA A 229 27.14 -3.51 -14.58
N SER A 230 28.02 -2.59 -14.99
CA SER A 230 27.61 -1.26 -15.45
C SER A 230 26.76 -1.32 -16.72
N PHE A 231 27.05 -2.27 -17.63
CA PHE A 231 26.20 -2.51 -18.81
C PHE A 231 24.82 -3.06 -18.45
N ALA A 232 24.74 -4.05 -17.54
CA ALA A 232 23.46 -4.58 -17.08
C ALA A 232 22.59 -3.48 -16.44
N LYS A 233 23.20 -2.62 -15.61
CA LYS A 233 22.48 -1.48 -15.02
C LYS A 233 22.05 -0.47 -16.09
N LEU A 234 22.90 -0.16 -17.06
CA LEU A 234 22.52 0.70 -18.20
C LEU A 234 21.29 0.15 -18.94
N GLN A 235 21.24 -1.16 -19.23
CA GLN A 235 20.08 -1.79 -19.87
C GLN A 235 18.82 -1.64 -19.01
N GLU A 236 18.92 -1.88 -17.71
CA GLU A 236 17.81 -1.69 -16.77
C GLU A 236 17.31 -0.24 -16.79
N LEU A 237 18.23 0.73 -16.72
CA LEU A 237 17.92 2.16 -16.75
C LEU A 237 17.25 2.57 -18.07
N MET A 238 17.68 2.01 -19.20
CA MET A 238 17.05 2.24 -20.50
C MET A 238 15.62 1.68 -20.55
N GLN A 239 15.39 0.47 -20.04
CA GLN A 239 14.05 -0.13 -19.97
C GLN A 239 13.13 0.69 -19.06
N LEU A 240 13.62 1.15 -17.90
CA LEU A 240 12.87 2.05 -17.02
C LEU A 240 12.48 3.34 -17.76
N ALA A 241 13.42 3.90 -18.50
CA ALA A 241 13.23 5.14 -19.22
C ALA A 241 12.28 5.03 -20.42
N GLU A 242 12.09 3.83 -20.98
CA GLU A 242 11.11 3.53 -22.02
C GLU A 242 9.70 3.26 -21.47
N ASN A 243 9.63 2.73 -20.25
CA ASN A 243 8.37 2.31 -19.61
C ASN A 243 7.70 3.40 -18.76
N ILE A 244 8.18 4.65 -18.76
CA ILE A 244 7.58 5.72 -17.95
C ILE A 244 6.21 6.08 -18.54
N PRO A 245 5.10 5.77 -17.85
CA PRO A 245 3.77 6.12 -18.33
C PRO A 245 3.61 7.64 -18.28
N GLY A 246 3.28 8.25 -19.42
CA GLY A 246 3.02 9.70 -19.51
C GLY A 246 4.10 10.50 -20.23
N THR A 247 5.29 9.95 -20.51
CA THR A 247 6.13 10.43 -21.61
C THR A 247 5.59 9.90 -22.94
N HIS A 248 4.30 10.13 -23.19
CA HIS A 248 3.81 10.14 -24.56
C HIS A 248 4.75 11.06 -25.31
N ARG A 249 5.46 10.50 -26.30
CA ARG A 249 6.20 11.24 -27.32
C ARG A 249 5.42 12.53 -27.52
N LEU A 250 6.00 13.66 -27.10
CA LEU A 250 5.58 14.95 -27.60
C LEU A 250 5.75 14.77 -29.10
N ARG A 251 4.67 14.35 -29.74
CA ARG A 251 4.54 14.17 -31.16
C ARG A 251 4.79 15.57 -31.62
N LEU A 252 6.05 15.84 -32.00
CA LEU A 252 6.54 17.12 -32.47
C LEU A 252 5.43 17.61 -33.39
N MET A 253 4.62 18.55 -32.89
CA MET A 253 3.71 19.25 -33.75
C MET A 253 4.63 19.80 -34.82
N PRO A 254 4.39 19.50 -36.11
CA PRO A 254 5.24 20.02 -37.16
C PRO A 254 5.39 21.52 -36.91
N PRO A 255 6.60 22.08 -37.04
CA PRO A 255 6.82 23.50 -36.82
C PRO A 255 5.74 24.24 -37.62
N ARG A 256 4.91 25.02 -36.91
CA ARG A 256 4.00 25.95 -37.59
C ARG A 256 4.91 26.82 -38.44
N GLY A 257 4.87 26.59 -39.75
CA GLY A 257 5.58 27.42 -40.71
C GLY A 257 5.19 28.88 -40.52
N PRO A 258 6.03 29.82 -40.96
CA PRO A 258 5.72 31.25 -40.89
C PRO A 258 4.36 31.48 -41.55
N GLY A 259 3.40 31.92 -40.74
CA GLY A 259 2.05 32.26 -41.19
C GLY A 259 2.14 33.44 -42.15
N PHE A 260 2.12 33.14 -43.44
CA PHE A 260 1.77 34.10 -44.46
C PHE A 260 0.26 34.34 -44.41
N GLY A 261 -0.13 35.61 -44.34
CA GLY A 261 -1.37 36.09 -44.92
C GLY A 261 -2.59 36.11 -44.01
N GLU A 262 -2.87 37.31 -43.51
CA GLU A 262 -4.17 37.94 -43.30
C GLU A 262 -5.42 37.20 -43.83
N GLY A 263 -6.47 37.13 -42.99
CA GLY A 263 -7.83 37.33 -43.50
C GLY A 263 -8.83 36.18 -43.45
N PHE A 264 -8.57 35.06 -42.77
CA PHE A 264 -9.61 34.04 -42.58
C PHE A 264 -9.86 33.75 -41.10
N ASP A 265 -10.89 34.39 -40.55
CA ASP A 265 -11.44 34.10 -39.23
C ASP A 265 -12.67 33.19 -39.42
N PRO A 266 -12.53 31.85 -39.34
CA PRO A 266 -13.64 30.92 -39.62
C PRO A 266 -14.73 30.93 -38.54
N LEU A 267 -14.64 31.81 -37.54
CA LEU A 267 -15.58 31.92 -36.43
C LEU A 267 -16.38 33.24 -36.42
N ALA A 268 -16.22 34.11 -37.41
CA ALA A 268 -16.90 35.41 -37.46
C ALA A 268 -18.40 35.34 -37.86
N GLY A 269 -19.00 34.15 -38.04
CA GLY A 269 -20.32 33.98 -38.65
C GLY A 269 -21.41 33.32 -37.81
N LEU A 270 -21.18 32.97 -36.54
CA LEU A 270 -22.23 32.30 -35.75
C LEU A 270 -23.07 33.30 -34.95
N PRO A 271 -24.40 33.35 -35.16
CA PRO A 271 -25.28 34.19 -34.35
C PRO A 271 -25.21 33.71 -32.90
N ARG A 272 -24.76 34.59 -32.00
CA ARG A 272 -24.85 34.37 -30.56
C ARG A 272 -26.33 34.35 -30.17
N THR A 273 -26.93 33.17 -30.10
CA THR A 273 -28.19 32.97 -29.38
C THR A 273 -27.92 33.20 -27.91
N VAL A 274 -28.32 34.38 -27.42
CA VAL A 274 -28.36 34.69 -25.99
C VAL A 274 -29.47 33.84 -25.38
N ILE A 275 -29.12 32.67 -24.84
CA ILE A 275 -30.01 31.90 -23.99
C ILE A 275 -30.09 32.65 -22.65
N ARG A 276 -31.08 33.53 -22.55
CA ARG A 276 -31.49 34.16 -21.30
C ARG A 276 -32.10 33.07 -20.41
N ILE A 277 -31.26 32.50 -19.55
CA ILE A 277 -31.70 31.59 -18.50
C ILE A 277 -32.56 32.44 -17.55
N GLN A 278 -33.87 32.23 -17.58
CA GLN A 278 -34.77 32.85 -16.59
C GLN A 278 -34.37 32.30 -15.22
N GLN A 279 -33.93 33.18 -14.34
CA GLN A 279 -33.79 32.90 -12.91
C GLN A 279 -35.15 32.48 -12.38
N THR A 280 -35.35 31.17 -12.20
CA THR A 280 -36.43 30.64 -11.38
C THR A 280 -36.20 31.13 -9.96
N GLY A 281 -37.20 31.81 -9.41
CA GLY A 281 -37.17 32.42 -8.08
C GLY A 281 -36.97 31.43 -6.92
N PRO A 282 -36.96 31.93 -5.68
CA PRO A 282 -36.71 31.12 -4.49
C PRO A 282 -37.73 29.99 -4.38
N ILE A 283 -37.23 28.76 -4.30
CA ILE A 283 -38.00 27.56 -4.03
C ILE A 283 -38.67 27.75 -2.66
N ARG A 284 -39.99 27.95 -2.66
CA ARG A 284 -40.79 27.89 -1.43
C ARG A 284 -40.71 26.47 -0.88
N PRO A 285 -40.41 26.27 0.42
CA PRO A 285 -40.52 24.95 1.03
C PRO A 285 -41.97 24.47 0.90
N ALA A 286 -42.15 23.25 0.40
CA ALA A 286 -43.45 22.62 0.30
C ALA A 286 -44.05 22.51 1.71
N GLU A 287 -45.21 23.15 1.88
CA GLU A 287 -46.06 23.04 3.05
C GLU A 287 -46.55 21.59 3.15
N VAL A 288 -46.00 20.87 4.13
CA VAL A 288 -46.36 19.48 4.41
C VAL A 288 -47.77 19.47 5.00
N ALA A 289 -48.70 18.82 4.31
CA ALA A 289 -50.07 18.65 4.76
C ALA A 289 -50.10 17.98 6.16
N PRO A 290 -50.79 18.55 7.16
CA PRO A 290 -50.98 17.91 8.45
C PRO A 290 -51.97 16.76 8.31
N GLY A 291 -51.56 15.53 8.61
CA GLY A 291 -52.51 14.41 8.70
C GLY A 291 -51.99 12.98 8.58
N VAL A 292 -50.69 12.75 8.32
CA VAL A 292 -50.17 11.37 8.29
C VAL A 292 -49.49 11.04 9.62
N SER A 293 -50.27 10.46 10.53
CA SER A 293 -49.76 9.77 11.72
C SER A 293 -49.06 8.49 11.29
N VAL A 294 -47.74 8.55 11.09
CA VAL A 294 -46.91 7.35 10.97
C VAL A 294 -46.66 6.82 12.38
N GLN A 295 -47.36 5.74 12.72
CA GLN A 295 -47.34 5.10 14.02
C GLN A 295 -46.29 3.98 14.05
N ALA A 296 -45.27 4.15 14.90
CA ALA A 296 -44.33 3.15 15.48
C ALA A 296 -43.53 2.24 14.51
N ASP A 297 -42.27 1.86 14.70
CA ASP A 297 -41.31 1.93 15.81
C ASP A 297 -39.91 1.67 15.18
N PRO A 298 -38.93 2.59 15.25
CA PRO A 298 -37.56 2.25 14.93
C PRO A 298 -36.88 1.78 16.22
N PHE A 299 -36.30 0.57 16.21
CA PHE A 299 -35.58 -0.10 17.31
C PHE A 299 -36.37 -1.11 18.14
N VAL A 300 -36.79 -2.19 17.48
CA VAL A 300 -36.68 -3.50 18.13
C VAL A 300 -35.27 -4.04 17.82
N PRO A 301 -34.43 -4.32 18.83
CA PRO A 301 -33.10 -4.86 18.60
C PRO A 301 -33.16 -6.20 17.87
N LEU A 302 -32.30 -6.37 16.86
CA LEU A 302 -32.18 -7.54 15.97
C LEU A 302 -32.13 -8.90 16.70
N ARG A 303 -31.77 -8.89 17.98
CA ARG A 303 -31.66 -10.08 18.84
C ARG A 303 -33.00 -10.78 19.07
N GLU A 304 -34.10 -10.05 19.28
CA GLU A 304 -35.43 -10.67 19.47
C GLU A 304 -36.01 -11.28 18.19
N ARG A 305 -35.59 -10.77 17.02
CA ARG A 305 -36.04 -11.28 15.72
C ARG A 305 -35.41 -12.62 15.38
N LEU A 306 -34.19 -12.88 15.88
CA LEU A 306 -33.48 -14.14 15.66
C LEU A 306 -33.97 -15.26 16.59
N GLU A 307 -34.35 -14.94 17.83
CA GLU A 307 -34.87 -15.94 18.78
C GLU A 307 -36.25 -16.50 18.39
N ARG A 308 -37.07 -15.75 17.64
CA ARG A 308 -38.38 -16.25 17.17
C ARG A 308 -38.33 -17.16 15.93
N LEU A 309 -37.19 -17.20 15.23
CA LEU A 309 -37.04 -17.99 14.01
C LEU A 309 -36.37 -19.35 14.23
N LEU A 310 -35.86 -19.61 15.43
CA LEU A 310 -35.33 -20.92 15.81
C LEU A 310 -36.46 -21.74 16.48
N PRO A 311 -36.80 -22.94 15.96
CA PRO A 311 -37.74 -23.82 16.66
C PRO A 311 -37.16 -24.19 18.04
N PRO A 312 -37.99 -24.38 19.08
CA PRO A 312 -37.52 -24.73 20.42
C PRO A 312 -36.80 -26.09 20.38
N GLY A 313 -35.47 -26.02 20.31
CA GLY A 313 -34.59 -27.18 20.36
C GLY A 313 -34.51 -27.70 21.78
N LYS A 314 -34.90 -28.95 21.98
CA LYS A 314 -34.79 -29.68 23.25
C LYS A 314 -33.36 -29.63 23.78
N THR A 315 -33.16 -28.92 24.88
CA THR A 315 -31.98 -29.08 25.73
C THR A 315 -32.06 -30.45 26.38
N GLN A 316 -31.28 -31.41 25.88
CA GLN A 316 -30.95 -32.62 26.64
C GLN A 316 -29.80 -32.28 27.58
N ASP A 317 -30.09 -32.30 28.88
CA ASP A 317 -29.08 -32.35 29.95
C ASP A 317 -28.23 -33.63 29.79
N PRO A 318 -26.90 -33.53 29.74
CA PRO A 318 -26.04 -34.68 30.00
C PRO A 318 -25.83 -34.78 31.51
N SER A 319 -26.64 -35.62 32.16
CA SER A 319 -26.29 -36.23 33.44
C SER A 319 -25.02 -37.06 33.22
N PHE A 320 -23.90 -36.63 33.78
CA PHE A 320 -22.73 -37.48 33.96
C PHE A 320 -22.90 -38.23 35.29
N ASP A 321 -23.12 -39.54 35.19
CA ASP A 321 -22.83 -40.52 36.25
C ASP A 321 -21.31 -40.81 36.31
#